data_AF-A0A5B8VRU2-F1
#
_entry.id   AF-A0A5B8VRU2-F1
#
_cell.length_a   1.000
_cell.length_b   1.000
_cell.length_c   1.000
_cell.angle_alpha   90.00
_cell.angle_beta   90.00
_cell.angle_gamma   90.00
#
_symmetry.space_group_name_H-M   'P 1'
#
loop_
_entity.id
_entity.type
_entity.pdbx_description
1 polymer ?
#
loop_
_entity_poly.entity_id
_entity_poly.type
_entity_poly.pdbx_seq_one_letter_code
_entity_poly.pdbx_strand_id
1 'polypeptide(L)'
;MLPNKNLILNFNYTSTVEQYFRENRSMLPIKRIEVNYIHGKLKDKKNPIIFGFGDELDPDYTKMELEKVHGYFDYIKSFGYFKTSNYHNLIRFLDAEEYQVFILGHSCGLSDRTMLNMIFEHDNCKSIRIFYYVDVNNNNNFTPLTEEISRHFKDKAMMRRKIVPFDKSSPMPQVK
;
A
#
# COMPACT_ATOMS: atom_id res chain seq x y z
N MET A 1 -1.37 -21.97 7.44
CA MET A 1 -0.08 -21.66 8.09
C MET A 1 -0.12 -20.20 8.55
N LEU A 2 0.43 -19.88 9.72
CA LEU A 2 0.59 -18.49 10.16
C LEU A 2 1.89 -17.94 9.56
N PRO A 3 1.92 -16.67 9.11
CA PRO A 3 3.11 -16.09 8.50
C PRO A 3 4.24 -15.90 9.52
N ASN A 4 5.49 -16.09 9.07
CA ASN A 4 6.69 -15.92 9.89
C ASN A 4 6.99 -14.45 10.23
N LYS A 5 6.56 -13.53 9.35
CA LYS A 5 6.68 -12.08 9.49
C LYS A 5 5.44 -11.40 8.91
N ASN A 6 5.06 -10.27 9.48
CA ASN A 6 4.00 -9.42 8.98
C ASN A 6 4.54 -8.00 8.78
N LEU A 7 4.23 -7.38 7.65
CA LEU A 7 4.61 -5.99 7.36
C LEU A 7 3.35 -5.14 7.22
N ILE A 8 3.25 -4.09 8.02
CA ILE A 8 2.29 -3.01 7.79
C ILE A 8 2.99 -1.94 6.96
N LEU A 9 2.62 -1.84 5.69
CA LEU A 9 3.04 -0.75 4.82
C LEU A 9 2.09 0.43 4.99
N ASN A 10 2.53 1.47 5.70
CA ASN A 10 1.71 2.63 6.00
C ASN A 10 2.00 3.77 5.01
N PHE A 11 0.99 4.12 4.22
CA PHE A 11 1.01 5.25 3.29
C PHE A 11 0.61 6.57 3.94
N ASN A 12 0.05 6.56 5.16
CA ASN A 12 -0.37 7.76 5.87
C ASN A 12 0.81 8.45 6.57
N TYR A 13 0.82 9.78 6.57
CA TYR A 13 1.77 10.58 7.33
C TYR A 13 1.43 10.67 8.83
N THR A 14 0.21 10.30 9.19
CA THR A 14 -0.36 10.34 10.56
C THR A 14 -0.12 9.02 11.31
N SER A 15 -0.40 9.03 12.62
CA SER A 15 -0.18 7.90 13.54
C SER A 15 -1.34 6.90 13.58
N THR A 16 -1.99 6.67 12.44
CA THR A 16 -3.17 5.79 12.34
C THR A 16 -2.86 4.37 12.82
N VAL A 17 -1.71 3.81 12.43
CA VAL A 17 -1.30 2.46 12.84
C VAL A 17 -1.18 2.33 14.36
N GLU A 18 -0.63 3.35 15.02
CA GLU A 18 -0.49 3.36 16.48
C GLU A 18 -1.82 3.51 17.23
N GLN A 19 -2.87 4.01 16.60
CA GLN A 19 -4.22 4.02 17.18
C GLN A 19 -4.78 2.60 17.22
N TYR A 20 -4.75 1.88 16.09
CA TYR A 20 -5.19 0.47 16.02
C TYR A 20 -4.44 -0.43 17.02
N PHE A 21 -3.13 -0.24 17.19
CA PHE A 21 -2.35 -1.01 18.17
C PHE A 21 -2.68 -0.68 19.63
N ARG A 22 -3.07 0.57 19.94
CA ARG A 22 -3.42 0.96 21.30
C ARG A 22 -4.73 0.32 21.76
N GLU A 23 -5.70 0.20 20.88
CA GLU A 23 -7.02 -0.36 21.19
C GLU A 23 -7.02 -1.90 21.26
N ASN A 24 -6.06 -2.56 20.60
CA ASN A 24 -6.03 -4.02 20.44
C ASN A 24 -4.85 -4.72 21.13
N ARG A 25 -4.31 -4.13 22.22
CA ARG A 25 -3.09 -4.62 22.91
C ARG A 25 -3.14 -6.08 23.39
N SER A 26 -4.31 -6.68 23.55
CA SER A 26 -4.50 -8.03 24.10
C SER A 26 -4.59 -9.15 23.06
N MET A 27 -4.69 -8.86 21.75
CA MET A 27 -5.08 -9.86 20.74
C MET A 27 -3.97 -10.36 19.81
N LEU A 28 -2.73 -9.86 19.92
CA LEU A 28 -1.66 -10.29 19.01
C LEU A 28 -0.63 -11.13 19.76
N PRO A 29 -0.38 -12.40 19.40
CA PRO A 29 0.95 -12.93 19.60
C PRO A 29 1.91 -12.05 18.78
N ILE A 30 2.65 -11.18 19.47
CA ILE A 30 3.56 -10.13 18.96
C ILE A 30 4.80 -10.74 18.27
N LYS A 31 4.66 -11.86 17.54
CA LYS A 31 5.77 -12.35 16.70
C LYS A 31 5.77 -11.55 15.39
N ARG A 32 6.61 -10.51 15.39
CA ARG A 32 7.20 -9.78 14.25
C ARG A 32 6.21 -9.10 13.31
N ILE A 33 5.42 -8.17 13.84
CA ILE A 33 4.80 -7.14 13.01
C ILE A 33 5.80 -5.98 12.88
N GLU A 34 6.27 -5.73 11.68
CA GLU A 34 7.08 -4.57 11.32
C GLU A 34 6.17 -3.50 10.70
N VAL A 35 6.44 -2.22 10.98
CA VAL A 35 5.69 -1.11 10.37
C VAL A 35 6.65 -0.29 9.52
N ASN A 36 6.33 -0.15 8.25
CA ASN A 36 7.09 0.64 7.29
C ASN A 36 6.30 1.90 6.90
N TYR A 37 6.79 3.06 7.34
CA TYR A 37 6.22 4.37 7.04
C TYR A 37 6.82 4.89 5.75
N ILE A 38 6.31 4.40 4.63
CA ILE A 38 6.97 4.52 3.33
C ILE A 38 7.09 5.95 2.83
N HIS A 39 6.16 6.82 3.20
CA HIS A 39 6.18 8.25 2.86
C HIS A 39 6.74 9.15 3.98
N GLY A 40 7.40 8.58 4.99
CA GLY A 40 7.87 9.34 6.13
C GLY A 40 6.88 9.40 7.30
N LYS A 41 7.30 10.04 8.39
CA LYS A 41 6.50 10.21 9.61
C LYS A 41 6.56 11.64 10.13
N LEU A 42 5.42 12.19 10.52
CA LEU A 42 5.34 13.53 11.13
C LEU A 42 6.31 13.65 12.32
N LYS A 43 7.10 14.72 12.32
CA LYS A 43 8.09 15.05 13.37
C LYS A 43 9.25 14.04 13.52
N ASP A 44 9.45 13.13 12.55
CA ASP A 44 10.60 12.24 12.52
C ASP A 44 11.67 12.76 11.56
N LYS A 45 12.79 13.23 12.11
CA LYS A 45 13.93 13.71 11.30
C LYS A 45 14.68 12.60 10.58
N LYS A 46 14.60 11.35 11.07
CA LYS A 46 15.25 10.18 10.46
C LYS A 46 14.39 9.58 9.34
N ASN A 47 13.09 9.84 9.36
CA ASN A 47 12.15 9.43 8.33
C ASN A 47 11.34 10.64 7.82
N PRO A 48 11.99 11.57 7.10
CA PRO A 48 11.36 12.80 6.66
C PRO A 48 10.22 12.51 5.69
N ILE A 49 9.24 13.42 5.66
CA ILE A 49 8.08 13.30 4.77
C ILE A 49 8.51 13.35 3.31
N ILE A 50 7.96 12.44 2.51
CA ILE A 50 8.13 12.38 1.06
C ILE A 50 6.83 12.84 0.40
N PHE A 51 6.86 14.02 -0.20
CA PHE A 51 5.79 14.53 -1.05
C PHE A 51 6.10 14.29 -2.52
N GLY A 52 5.07 14.28 -3.36
CA GLY A 52 5.22 14.22 -4.81
C GLY A 52 4.21 13.32 -5.50
N PHE A 53 4.42 13.16 -6.81
CA PHE A 53 3.71 12.25 -7.69
C PHE A 53 4.35 10.85 -7.64
N GLY A 54 3.51 9.82 -7.58
CA GLY A 54 3.92 8.42 -7.45
C GLY A 54 3.31 7.52 -8.52
N ASP A 55 3.04 8.05 -9.71
CA ASP A 55 2.53 7.28 -10.85
C ASP A 55 3.44 7.40 -12.06
N GLU A 56 4.55 6.66 -12.02
CA GLU A 56 5.52 6.57 -13.14
C GLU A 56 4.99 5.70 -14.29
N LEU A 57 3.82 5.08 -14.11
CA LEU A 57 3.13 4.32 -15.16
C LEU A 57 2.26 5.23 -16.04
N ASP A 58 2.09 6.49 -15.66
CA ASP A 58 1.36 7.47 -16.45
C ASP A 58 2.13 7.82 -17.73
N PRO A 59 1.51 7.79 -18.93
CA PRO A 59 2.15 8.23 -20.16
C PRO A 59 2.74 9.64 -20.10
N ASP A 60 2.16 10.54 -19.29
CA ASP A 60 2.67 11.90 -19.11
C ASP A 60 4.00 11.91 -18.36
N TYR A 61 4.26 10.94 -17.47
CA TYR A 61 5.59 10.77 -16.85
C TYR A 61 6.66 10.52 -17.91
N THR A 62 6.38 9.64 -18.89
CA THR A 62 7.32 9.36 -19.99
C THR A 62 7.61 10.61 -20.82
N LYS A 63 6.60 11.47 -21.05
CA LYS A 63 6.80 12.75 -21.73
C LYS A 63 7.73 13.68 -20.95
N MET A 64 7.49 13.82 -19.64
CA MET A 64 8.32 14.64 -18.76
C MET A 64 9.78 14.16 -18.72
N GLU A 65 10.02 12.85 -18.73
CA GLU A 65 11.37 12.27 -18.77
C GLU A 65 12.13 12.65 -20.05
N LEU A 66 11.42 12.69 -21.19
CA LEU A 66 12.00 13.03 -22.49
C LEU A 66 12.28 14.54 -22.66
N GLU A 67 11.53 15.41 -21.97
CA GLU A 67 11.63 16.87 -22.13
C GLU A 67 12.93 17.47 -21.57
N LYS A 68 13.73 16.73 -20.77
CA LYS A 68 15.02 17.16 -20.16
C LYS A 68 14.96 18.49 -19.40
N VAL A 69 13.76 18.97 -19.06
CA VAL A 69 13.58 20.19 -18.28
C VAL A 69 13.97 19.95 -16.82
N HIS A 70 14.78 20.83 -16.26
CA HIS A 70 15.20 20.74 -14.87
C HIS A 70 14.04 21.03 -13.90
N GLY A 71 13.94 20.26 -12.81
CA GLY A 71 13.02 20.52 -11.70
C GLY A 71 11.75 19.66 -11.65
N TYR A 72 11.34 18.99 -12.74
CA TYR A 72 10.17 18.08 -12.69
C TYR A 72 10.37 16.92 -11.71
N PHE A 73 11.60 16.38 -11.67
CA PHE A 73 11.93 15.24 -10.82
C PHE A 73 11.96 15.58 -9.31
N ASP A 74 12.02 16.86 -8.94
CA ASP A 74 11.98 17.27 -7.52
C ASP A 74 10.66 16.90 -6.84
N TYR A 75 9.61 16.70 -7.64
CA TYR A 75 8.26 16.35 -7.19
C TYR A 75 7.89 14.90 -7.49
N ILE A 76 8.85 14.04 -7.84
CA ILE A 76 8.61 12.60 -8.02
C ILE A 76 9.02 11.85 -6.74
N LYS A 77 8.09 11.04 -6.21
CA LYS A 77 8.29 10.34 -4.92
C LYS A 77 9.44 9.34 -4.93
N SER A 78 9.72 8.70 -6.05
CA SER A 78 10.75 7.65 -6.15
C SER A 78 12.14 8.15 -5.75
N PHE A 79 12.49 9.39 -6.11
CA PHE A 79 13.74 9.99 -5.65
C PHE A 79 13.75 10.23 -4.13
N GLY A 80 12.59 10.54 -3.55
CA GLY A 80 12.42 10.64 -2.10
C GLY A 80 12.66 9.32 -1.37
N TYR A 81 12.35 8.19 -1.99
CA TYR A 81 12.54 6.86 -1.39
C TYR A 81 14.00 6.49 -1.12
N PHE A 82 14.96 7.16 -1.78
CA PHE A 82 16.39 6.99 -1.49
C PHE A 82 16.86 7.70 -0.21
N LYS A 83 16.03 8.57 0.38
CA LYS A 83 16.39 9.30 1.62
C LYS A 83 16.44 8.39 2.85
N THR A 84 15.81 7.21 2.80
CA THR A 84 15.77 6.25 3.91
C THR A 84 15.87 4.81 3.40
N SER A 85 16.03 3.84 4.31
CA SER A 85 16.05 2.42 3.95
C SER A 85 14.65 1.80 3.75
N ASN A 86 13.57 2.57 3.94
CA ASN A 86 12.19 2.06 3.97
C ASN A 86 11.78 1.34 2.68
N TYR A 87 12.10 1.91 1.52
CA TYR A 87 11.79 1.28 0.24
C TYR A 87 12.61 -0.01 0.04
N HIS A 88 13.91 0.01 0.33
CA HIS A 88 14.75 -1.19 0.29
C HIS A 88 14.29 -2.28 1.28
N ASN A 89 13.80 -1.89 2.46
CA ASN A 89 13.20 -2.82 3.43
C ASN A 89 11.94 -3.48 2.86
N LEU A 90 11.10 -2.71 2.15
CA LEU A 90 9.92 -3.23 1.47
C LEU A 90 10.32 -4.25 0.41
N ILE A 91 11.25 -3.92 -0.50
CA ILE A 91 11.73 -4.84 -1.54
C ILE A 91 12.23 -6.15 -0.92
N ARG A 92 13.11 -6.08 0.09
CA ARG A 92 13.61 -7.26 0.81
C ARG A 92 12.51 -8.09 1.45
N PHE A 93 11.41 -7.48 1.88
CA PHE A 93 10.27 -8.20 2.43
C PHE A 93 9.48 -8.93 1.33
N LEU A 94 9.22 -8.27 0.20
CA LEU A 94 8.48 -8.86 -0.93
C LEU A 94 9.24 -10.01 -1.60
N ASP A 95 10.57 -9.90 -1.68
CA ASP A 95 11.46 -10.90 -2.27
C ASP A 95 11.68 -12.14 -1.39
N ALA A 96 11.42 -12.03 -0.08
CA ALA A 96 11.81 -13.06 0.87
C ALA A 96 11.02 -14.37 0.74
N GLU A 97 9.68 -14.29 0.72
CA GLU A 97 8.78 -15.45 0.71
C GLU A 97 7.46 -15.07 0.01
N GLU A 98 6.64 -16.09 -0.30
CA GLU A 98 5.27 -15.88 -0.79
C GLU A 98 4.42 -15.11 0.25
N TYR A 99 3.61 -14.17 -0.21
CA TYR A 99 2.82 -13.32 0.67
C TYR A 99 1.38 -13.08 0.17
N GLN A 100 0.54 -12.65 1.10
CA GLN A 100 -0.81 -12.16 0.85
C GLN A 100 -0.89 -10.69 1.22
N VAL A 101 -1.60 -9.91 0.42
CA VAL A 101 -1.86 -8.49 0.68
C VAL A 101 -3.23 -8.33 1.32
N PHE A 102 -3.26 -7.53 2.38
CA PHE A 102 -4.49 -7.04 2.99
C PHE A 102 -4.61 -5.54 2.74
N ILE A 103 -5.69 -5.13 2.10
CA ILE A 103 -5.99 -3.72 1.83
C ILE A 103 -6.95 -3.20 2.88
N LEU A 104 -6.52 -2.15 3.58
CA LEU A 104 -7.27 -1.44 4.61
C LEU A 104 -7.33 0.04 4.22
N GLY A 105 -8.55 0.60 4.14
CA GLY A 105 -8.77 2.01 3.84
C GLY A 105 -9.31 2.29 2.44
N HIS A 106 -9.66 3.56 2.21
CA HIS A 106 -10.51 3.98 1.09
C HIS A 106 -9.75 4.59 -0.09
N SER A 107 -8.51 5.06 0.10
CA SER A 107 -7.79 5.87 -0.89
C SER A 107 -6.76 5.09 -1.69
N CYS A 108 -7.02 3.80 -1.95
CA CYS A 108 -6.07 2.98 -2.70
C CYS A 108 -5.92 3.47 -4.14
N GLY A 109 -6.97 4.02 -4.76
CA GLY A 109 -6.92 4.52 -6.14
C GLY A 109 -6.03 5.74 -6.38
N LEU A 110 -5.72 6.52 -5.34
CA LEU A 110 -4.86 7.72 -5.40
C LEU A 110 -3.48 7.51 -4.74
N SER A 111 -3.24 6.32 -4.22
CA SER A 111 -1.96 5.95 -3.61
C SER A 111 -0.88 5.75 -4.68
N ASP A 112 0.39 5.65 -4.26
CA ASP A 112 1.54 5.49 -5.16
C ASP A 112 1.35 4.26 -6.08
N ARG A 113 0.97 4.53 -7.33
CA ARG A 113 0.56 3.53 -8.31
C ARG A 113 1.73 2.70 -8.78
N THR A 114 2.92 3.30 -8.92
CA THR A 114 4.15 2.56 -9.23
C THR A 114 4.42 1.51 -8.15
N MET A 115 4.34 1.89 -6.88
CA MET A 115 4.61 0.99 -5.76
C MET A 115 3.52 -0.07 -5.59
N LEU A 116 2.25 0.30 -5.70
CA LEU A 116 1.16 -0.68 -5.60
C LEU A 116 1.19 -1.67 -6.76
N ASN A 117 1.51 -1.23 -7.99
CA ASN A 117 1.73 -2.14 -9.12
C ASN A 117 2.84 -3.15 -8.80
N MET A 118 3.99 -2.68 -8.32
CA MET A 118 5.11 -3.53 -7.92
C MET A 118 4.69 -4.57 -6.86
N ILE A 119 3.94 -4.18 -5.83
CA ILE A 119 3.50 -5.10 -4.77
C ILE A 119 2.47 -6.11 -5.30
N PHE A 120 1.52 -5.67 -6.12
CA PHE A 120 0.40 -6.50 -6.56
C PHE A 120 0.80 -7.48 -7.66
N GLU A 121 1.69 -7.05 -8.57
CA GLU A 121 2.13 -7.87 -9.69
C GLU A 121 3.38 -8.71 -9.39
N HIS A 122 4.01 -8.53 -8.22
CA HIS A 122 5.09 -9.39 -7.76
C HIS A 122 4.75 -10.89 -7.82
N ASP A 123 5.71 -11.72 -8.22
CA ASP A 123 5.52 -13.18 -8.37
C ASP A 123 5.20 -13.89 -7.03
N ASN A 124 5.77 -13.37 -5.94
CA ASN A 124 5.47 -13.85 -4.59
C ASN A 124 4.09 -13.41 -4.06
N CYS A 125 3.42 -12.44 -4.68
CA CYS A 125 2.08 -12.03 -4.26
C CYS A 125 1.04 -13.07 -4.70
N LYS A 126 0.44 -13.79 -3.75
CA LYS A 126 -0.51 -14.87 -4.05
C LYS A 126 -1.95 -14.43 -4.09
N SER A 127 -2.32 -13.45 -3.28
CA SER A 127 -3.67 -12.91 -3.28
C SER A 127 -3.74 -11.54 -2.63
N ILE A 128 -4.80 -10.81 -2.95
CA ILE A 128 -5.12 -9.49 -2.43
C ILE A 128 -6.53 -9.54 -1.88
N ARG A 129 -6.67 -9.39 -0.57
CA ARG A 129 -7.96 -9.34 0.10
C ARG A 129 -8.26 -7.91 0.50
N ILE A 130 -9.46 -7.46 0.13
CA ILE A 130 -9.96 -6.12 0.40
C ILE A 130 -10.83 -6.18 1.65
N PHE A 131 -10.50 -5.37 2.66
CA PHE A 131 -11.40 -5.13 3.77
C PHE A 131 -12.24 -3.89 3.47
N TYR A 132 -13.52 -4.11 3.18
CA TYR A 132 -14.44 -3.06 2.73
C TYR A 132 -15.12 -2.37 3.91
N TYR A 133 -15.59 -1.16 3.70
CA TYR A 133 -16.44 -0.44 4.65
C TYR A 133 -17.91 -0.73 4.37
N VAL A 134 -18.72 -0.74 5.43
CA VAL A 134 -20.19 -0.82 5.36
C VAL A 134 -20.76 0.40 6.06
N ASP A 135 -21.63 1.14 5.37
CA ASP A 135 -22.28 2.32 5.91
C ASP A 135 -23.50 1.99 6.79
N VAL A 136 -24.12 3.02 7.37
CA VAL A 136 -25.33 2.88 8.21
C VAL A 136 -26.55 2.32 7.47
N ASN A 137 -26.55 2.40 6.14
CA ASN A 137 -27.60 1.90 5.27
C ASN A 137 -27.29 0.50 4.72
N ASN A 138 -26.25 -0.17 5.24
CA ASN A 138 -25.76 -1.48 4.81
C ASN A 138 -25.22 -1.53 3.37
N ASN A 139 -24.86 -0.38 2.78
CA ASN A 139 -24.12 -0.33 1.53
C ASN A 139 -22.64 -0.59 1.80
N ASN A 140 -21.99 -1.35 0.93
CA ASN A 140 -20.56 -1.59 1.00
C ASN A 140 -19.81 -0.97 -0.17
N ASN A 141 -18.53 -0.66 0.04
CA ASN A 141 -17.66 -0.08 -0.99
C ASN A 141 -16.70 -1.10 -1.63
N PHE A 142 -16.98 -2.41 -1.57
CA PHE A 142 -16.08 -3.42 -2.13
C PHE A 142 -15.87 -3.25 -3.65
N THR A 143 -16.94 -3.01 -4.41
CA THR A 143 -16.85 -2.81 -5.86
C THR A 143 -16.06 -1.54 -6.20
N PRO A 144 -16.36 -0.35 -5.64
CA PRO A 144 -15.53 0.84 -5.81
C PRO A 144 -14.04 0.62 -5.48
N LEU A 145 -13.73 -0.06 -4.38
CA LEU A 145 -12.35 -0.37 -4.01
C LEU A 145 -11.66 -1.30 -5.03
N THR A 146 -12.39 -2.27 -5.56
CA THR A 146 -11.90 -3.17 -6.60
C THR A 146 -11.58 -2.40 -7.89
N GLU A 147 -12.46 -1.46 -8.29
CA GLU A 147 -12.24 -0.58 -9.43
C GLU A 147 -11.02 0.32 -9.26
N GLU A 148 -10.81 0.86 -8.07
CA GLU A 148 -9.61 1.62 -7.73
C GLU A 148 -8.33 0.77 -7.81
N ILE A 149 -8.34 -0.40 -7.18
CA ILE A 149 -7.20 -1.34 -7.20
C ILE A 149 -6.89 -1.78 -8.63
N SER A 150 -7.92 -1.93 -9.48
CA SER A 150 -7.74 -2.35 -10.87
C SER A 150 -6.79 -1.45 -11.65
N ARG A 151 -6.70 -0.16 -11.31
CA ARG A 151 -5.84 0.82 -12.00
C ARG A 151 -4.35 0.54 -11.79
N HIS A 152 -4.01 -0.14 -10.70
CA HIS A 152 -2.64 -0.51 -10.33
C HIS A 152 -2.13 -1.76 -11.05
N PHE A 153 -2.98 -2.46 -11.80
CA PHE A 153 -2.59 -3.63 -12.59
C PHE A 153 -2.37 -3.28 -14.06
N LYS A 154 -1.22 -3.70 -14.60
CA LYS A 154 -0.96 -3.81 -16.03
C LYS A 154 -1.56 -5.10 -16.59
N ASP A 155 -1.37 -6.23 -15.89
CA ASP A 155 -1.95 -7.53 -16.25
C ASP A 155 -3.33 -7.72 -15.57
N LYS A 156 -4.39 -7.49 -16.33
CA LYS A 156 -5.77 -7.71 -15.86
C LYS A 156 -6.11 -9.18 -15.63
N ALA A 157 -5.44 -10.12 -16.29
CA ALA A 157 -5.62 -11.54 -16.01
C ALA A 157 -5.01 -11.90 -14.66
N MET A 158 -3.83 -11.37 -14.33
CA MET A 158 -3.23 -11.52 -13.00
C MET A 158 -4.11 -10.90 -11.91
N MET A 159 -4.65 -9.70 -12.16
CA MET A 159 -5.62 -9.06 -11.26
C MET A 159 -6.79 -9.99 -10.90
N ARG A 160 -7.47 -10.55 -11.91
CA ARG A 160 -8.61 -11.46 -11.70
C ARG A 160 -8.25 -12.74 -10.96
N ARG A 161 -6.99 -13.20 -11.04
CA ARG A 161 -6.50 -14.37 -10.29
C ARG A 161 -6.15 -14.03 -8.84
N LYS A 162 -5.64 -12.83 -8.57
CA LYS A 162 -5.13 -12.43 -7.25
C LYS A 162 -6.19 -11.79 -6.34
N ILE A 163 -7.15 -11.05 -6.88
CA ILE A 163 -8.18 -10.40 -6.05
C ILE A 163 -9.11 -11.45 -5.46
N VAL A 164 -9.22 -11.46 -4.13
CA VAL A 164 -10.11 -12.35 -3.39
C VAL A 164 -11.57 -11.91 -3.60
N PRO A 165 -12.48 -12.83 -3.94
CA PRO A 165 -13.90 -12.52 -4.10
C PRO A 165 -14.58 -11.92 -2.86
N PHE A 166 -15.72 -11.26 -3.07
CA PHE A 166 -16.50 -10.59 -2.02
C PHE A 166 -16.94 -11.54 -0.90
N ASP A 167 -17.44 -12.73 -1.24
CA ASP A 167 -17.90 -13.76 -0.30
C ASP A 167 -16.80 -14.31 0.59
N LYS A 168 -15.53 -14.07 0.24
CA LYS A 168 -14.33 -14.43 1.01
C LYS A 168 -13.62 -13.22 1.62
N SER A 169 -14.22 -12.04 1.49
CA SER A 169 -13.76 -10.77 2.05
C SER A 169 -14.57 -10.42 3.30
N SER A 170 -14.16 -9.39 4.03
CA SER A 170 -14.79 -9.06 5.31
C SER A 170 -14.80 -7.54 5.52
N PRO A 171 -15.77 -7.01 6.29
CA PRO A 171 -15.78 -5.59 6.60
C PRO A 171 -14.56 -5.21 7.46
N MET A 172 -14.04 -4.00 7.23
CA MET A 172 -12.91 -3.44 7.97
C MET A 172 -13.34 -3.08 9.40
N PRO A 173 -12.62 -3.54 10.45
CA PRO A 173 -12.85 -3.09 11.82
C PRO A 173 -12.70 -1.58 11.94
N GLN A 174 -13.67 -0.92 12.59
CA GLN A 174 -13.62 0.52 12.85
C GLN A 174 -13.08 0.78 14.26
N VAL A 175 -12.05 1.61 14.35
CA VAL A 175 -11.49 2.18 15.59
C VAL A 175 -12.49 3.19 16.14
N LYS A 176 -12.76 3.15 17.44
CA LYS A 176 -13.76 4.02 18.10
C LYS A 176 -13.13 5.28 18.67
#